data_AF-A0A328SE21-F1
#
_entry.id   AF-A0A328SE21-F1
#
_cell.length_a   1.000
_cell.length_b   1.000
_cell.length_c   1.000
_cell.angle_alpha   90.00
_cell.angle_beta   90.00
_cell.angle_gamma   90.00
#
_symmetry.space_group_name_H-M   'P 1'
#
loop_
_entity.id
_entity.type
_entity.pdbx_description
1 polymer ?
#
loop_
_entity_poly.entity_id
_entity_poly.type
_entity_poly.pdbx_seq_one_letter_code
_entity_poly.pdbx_strand_id
1 'polypeptide(L)'
;MSGKIIGIVILVIVAFGLFVPLGSSGSNGDSSIAVTYGETTYNNHEYKQMVDEYFEKNGNVNLNDTDEKVITSNDVNRISSGISQRTYNSNQIFSCAMVDLNGNNNIKIDVDPKITTVTPSMYKSALDSAGIKKGHVVVTSPVTATGESALAGIMKAYETATGQLIPEEVKNAANNEIYTQSEVVNNTNLSADDVAQLVDEAKEEVAKENTTDKQTIINIVNNIASNNNIQIAGDDINNLADSIQQTQSVQDQASQYQSQVSNYVNSENAHNLFDMIWRRIQSFLDTNLPQK
;
A
#
# COMPACT_ATOMS: atom_id res chain seq x y z
N MET A 1 45.91 33.66 31.66
CA MET A 1 45.80 32.23 31.30
C MET A 1 44.37 31.98 30.86
N SER A 2 44.20 31.39 29.67
CA SER A 2 42.93 31.30 28.94
C SER A 2 41.95 30.30 29.57
N GLY A 3 40.71 30.73 29.81
CA GLY A 3 39.57 29.83 29.99
C GLY A 3 38.61 30.00 28.81
N LYS A 4 38.51 28.98 27.95
CA LYS A 4 37.58 28.94 26.82
C LYS A 4 36.16 28.70 27.34
N ILE A 5 35.25 29.60 27.01
CA ILE A 5 33.80 29.39 27.13
C ILE A 5 33.39 28.51 25.95
N ILE A 6 32.99 27.27 26.22
CA ILE A 6 32.32 26.41 25.24
C ILE A 6 30.89 26.25 25.72
N GLY A 7 29.96 26.80 24.93
CA GLY A 7 28.53 26.77 25.16
C GLY A 7 27.98 25.35 25.09
N ILE A 8 27.16 25.00 26.09
CA ILE A 8 26.32 23.82 26.06
C ILE A 8 25.02 24.22 25.36
N VAL A 9 24.83 23.71 24.15
CA VAL A 9 23.55 23.72 23.44
C VAL A 9 22.62 22.76 24.19
N ILE A 10 21.59 23.30 24.82
CA ILE A 10 20.50 22.52 25.43
C ILE A 10 19.64 21.99 24.29
N LEU A 11 19.79 20.69 23.99
CA LEU A 11 18.95 19.98 23.05
C LEU A 11 17.74 19.45 23.81
N VAL A 12 16.62 20.17 23.69
CA VAL A 12 15.32 19.79 24.24
C VAL A 12 14.83 18.56 23.48
N ILE A 13 14.99 17.38 24.08
CA ILE A 13 14.36 16.15 23.61
C ILE A 13 12.89 16.22 24.02
N VAL A 14 12.02 16.49 23.05
CA VAL A 14 10.58 16.34 23.20
C VAL A 14 10.29 14.85 23.29
N ALA A 15 10.08 14.36 24.51
CA ALA A 15 9.56 13.03 24.78
C ALA A 15 8.06 12.99 24.42
N PHE A 16 7.75 12.75 23.15
CA PHE A 16 6.44 12.19 22.81
C PHE A 16 6.51 10.68 23.03
N GLY A 17 5.75 10.21 24.02
CA GLY A 17 5.68 8.81 24.40
C GLY A 17 5.24 7.93 23.23
N LEU A 18 6.17 7.09 22.76
CA LEU A 18 5.85 5.93 21.94
C LEU A 18 5.12 4.91 22.80
N PHE A 19 3.79 4.93 22.71
CA PHE A 19 2.97 3.82 23.15
C PHE A 19 3.17 2.69 22.12
N VAL A 20 4.13 1.80 22.38
CA VAL A 20 4.33 0.57 21.57
C VAL A 20 3.32 -0.45 22.09
N PRO A 21 2.31 -0.89 21.32
CA PRO A 21 1.57 -2.07 21.69
C PRO A 21 2.53 -3.25 21.56
N LEU A 22 2.83 -3.91 22.67
CA LEU A 22 3.49 -5.21 22.69
C LEU A 22 2.55 -6.24 22.04
N GLY A 23 2.64 -6.37 20.73
CA GLY A 23 2.08 -7.47 19.96
C GLY A 23 3.12 -8.58 19.84
N SER A 24 2.73 -9.79 20.21
CA SER A 24 3.51 -11.02 20.13
C SER A 24 4.16 -11.23 18.76
N SER A 25 5.49 -11.35 18.72
CA SER A 25 6.22 -11.96 17.62
C SER A 25 5.82 -13.44 17.55
N GLY A 26 5.10 -13.81 16.49
CA GLY A 26 4.73 -15.19 16.18
C GLY A 26 5.41 -15.64 14.89
N SER A 27 5.92 -16.87 14.93
CA SER A 27 6.40 -17.76 13.86
C SER A 27 7.56 -17.33 12.95
N ASN A 28 8.54 -18.24 12.87
CA ASN A 28 9.56 -18.33 11.82
C ASN A 28 8.92 -18.82 10.50
N GLY A 29 7.91 -18.11 10.02
CA GLY A 29 7.38 -18.27 8.66
C GLY A 29 8.39 -17.75 7.64
N ASP A 30 8.31 -18.24 6.41
CA ASP A 30 9.06 -17.69 5.28
C ASP A 30 8.70 -16.19 5.19
N SER A 31 9.61 -15.30 5.61
CA SER A 31 9.32 -13.90 5.97
C SER A 31 8.96 -13.01 4.78
N SER A 32 8.58 -13.61 3.67
CA SER A 32 8.36 -13.04 2.35
C SER A 32 6.92 -13.20 1.89
N ILE A 33 6.12 -14.07 2.52
CA ILE A 33 4.71 -14.28 2.18
C ILE A 33 3.82 -13.83 3.34
N ALA A 34 2.85 -12.96 3.04
CA ALA A 34 1.84 -12.52 4.00
C ALA A 34 0.44 -12.55 3.38
N VAL A 35 -0.54 -12.91 4.20
CA VAL A 35 -1.95 -12.98 3.80
C VAL A 35 -2.79 -12.03 4.66
N THR A 36 -3.74 -11.38 4.02
CA THR A 36 -4.78 -10.59 4.68
C THR A 36 -6.16 -11.09 4.30
N TYR A 37 -6.98 -11.33 5.32
CA TYR A 37 -8.37 -11.72 5.15
C TYR A 37 -9.30 -10.56 5.49
N GLY A 38 -10.37 -10.39 4.73
CA GLY A 38 -11.49 -9.58 5.17
C GLY A 38 -12.15 -10.19 6.40
N GLU A 39 -12.60 -9.36 7.35
CA GLU A 39 -13.19 -9.81 8.62
C GLU A 39 -14.35 -10.80 8.45
N THR A 40 -15.22 -10.63 7.44
CA THR A 40 -16.29 -11.61 7.18
C THR A 40 -15.74 -12.94 6.72
N THR A 41 -14.72 -12.91 5.86
CA THR A 41 -14.07 -14.11 5.32
C THR A 41 -13.35 -14.87 6.43
N TYR A 42 -12.57 -14.16 7.25
CA TYR A 42 -11.79 -14.76 8.33
C TYR A 42 -12.67 -15.49 9.35
N ASN A 43 -13.83 -14.90 9.70
CA ASN A 43 -14.74 -15.45 10.69
C ASN A 43 -15.66 -16.58 10.15
N ASN A 44 -15.57 -16.91 8.86
CA ASN A 44 -16.33 -18.00 8.25
C ASN A 44 -15.36 -19.05 7.69
N HIS A 45 -15.36 -20.24 8.30
CA HIS A 45 -14.44 -21.33 7.94
C HIS A 45 -14.51 -21.73 6.46
N GLU A 46 -15.72 -21.83 5.89
CA GLU A 46 -15.89 -22.19 4.46
C GLU A 46 -15.33 -21.09 3.55
N TYR A 47 -15.53 -19.83 3.93
CA TYR A 47 -15.00 -18.69 3.17
C TYR A 47 -13.49 -18.61 3.25
N LYS A 48 -12.91 -18.77 4.44
CA LYS A 48 -11.45 -18.81 4.60
C LYS A 48 -10.86 -19.96 3.77
N GLN A 49 -11.43 -21.16 3.84
CA GLN A 49 -10.96 -22.31 3.07
C GLN A 49 -10.97 -22.04 1.55
N MET A 50 -12.06 -21.46 1.02
CA MET A 50 -12.12 -21.10 -0.41
C MET A 50 -11.03 -20.09 -0.82
N VAL A 51 -10.70 -19.15 0.06
CA VAL A 51 -9.65 -18.15 -0.18
C VAL A 51 -8.26 -18.79 -0.07
N ASP A 52 -8.03 -19.65 0.91
CA ASP A 52 -6.76 -20.38 1.09
C ASP A 52 -6.45 -21.24 -0.14
N GLU A 53 -7.42 -22.05 -0.59
CA GLU A 53 -7.28 -22.88 -1.80
C GLU A 53 -6.99 -22.03 -3.05
N TYR A 54 -7.59 -20.83 -3.14
CA TYR A 54 -7.32 -19.92 -4.25
C TYR A 54 -5.90 -19.34 -4.19
N PHE A 55 -5.43 -18.91 -3.03
CA PHE A 55 -4.09 -18.38 -2.84
C PHE A 55 -3.00 -19.42 -3.05
N GLU A 56 -3.14 -20.63 -2.50
CA GLU A 56 -2.17 -21.71 -2.73
C GLU A 56 -2.04 -22.04 -4.22
N LYS A 57 -3.18 -22.12 -4.92
CA LYS A 57 -3.22 -22.43 -6.35
C LYS A 57 -2.64 -21.32 -7.23
N ASN A 58 -3.04 -20.07 -7.02
CA ASN A 58 -2.66 -18.96 -7.92
C ASN A 58 -1.33 -18.32 -7.52
N GLY A 59 -0.96 -18.38 -6.25
CA GLY A 59 0.35 -18.01 -5.73
C GLY A 59 1.42 -19.09 -5.94
N ASN A 60 1.01 -20.36 -6.10
CA ASN A 60 1.94 -21.50 -6.06
C ASN A 60 2.77 -21.52 -4.76
N VAL A 61 2.09 -21.27 -3.64
CA VAL A 61 2.65 -21.19 -2.29
C VAL A 61 1.97 -22.17 -1.35
N ASN A 62 2.55 -22.39 -0.17
CA ASN A 62 1.93 -23.12 0.94
C ASN A 62 1.64 -22.14 2.09
N LEU A 63 0.42 -22.12 2.60
CA LEU A 63 0.01 -21.13 3.60
C LEU A 63 0.26 -21.54 5.07
N ASN A 64 0.68 -22.78 5.34
CA ASN A 64 0.73 -23.35 6.70
C ASN A 64 1.58 -22.56 7.71
N ASP A 65 2.55 -21.76 7.24
CA ASP A 65 3.44 -20.94 8.08
C ASP A 65 3.48 -19.48 7.61
N THR A 66 2.41 -18.97 7.01
CA THR A 66 2.35 -17.58 6.51
C THR A 66 1.82 -16.61 7.57
N ASP A 67 2.29 -15.37 7.52
CA ASP A 67 1.78 -14.32 8.40
C ASP A 67 0.37 -13.91 7.97
N GLU A 68 -0.62 -14.27 8.78
CA GLU A 68 -2.01 -13.88 8.57
C GLU A 68 -2.36 -12.58 9.32
N LYS A 69 -3.09 -11.69 8.64
CA LYS A 69 -3.71 -10.49 9.22
C LYS A 69 -5.19 -10.39 8.82
N VAL A 70 -5.94 -9.60 9.56
CA VAL A 70 -7.36 -9.33 9.27
C VAL A 70 -7.56 -7.85 8.99
N ILE A 71 -8.29 -7.55 7.91
CA ILE A 71 -8.79 -6.21 7.60
C ILE A 71 -10.22 -6.11 8.15
N THR A 72 -10.40 -5.22 9.12
CA THR A 72 -11.69 -5.03 9.80
C THR A 72 -12.55 -3.98 9.11
N SER A 73 -13.83 -3.96 9.44
CA SER A 73 -14.71 -2.85 9.02
C SER A 73 -14.21 -1.49 9.51
N ASN A 74 -13.57 -1.42 10.68
CA ASN A 74 -12.96 -0.18 11.17
C ASN A 74 -11.78 0.28 10.31
N ASP A 75 -10.98 -0.64 9.77
CA ASP A 75 -9.87 -0.30 8.87
C ASP A 75 -10.40 0.27 7.56
N VAL A 76 -11.41 -0.38 6.98
CA VAL A 76 -12.05 0.08 5.74
C VAL A 76 -12.78 1.41 5.96
N ASN A 77 -13.49 1.57 7.09
CA ASN A 77 -14.20 2.81 7.41
C ASN A 77 -13.27 3.99 7.66
N ARG A 78 -12.08 3.76 8.23
CA ARG A 78 -11.06 4.80 8.40
C ARG A 78 -10.62 5.35 7.04
N ILE A 79 -10.32 4.47 6.09
CA ILE A 79 -9.96 4.85 4.71
C ILE A 79 -11.14 5.56 4.03
N SER A 80 -12.31 4.93 4.09
CA SER A 80 -13.53 5.43 3.46
C SER A 80 -13.93 6.83 3.96
N SER A 81 -13.73 7.13 5.24
CA SER A 81 -14.06 8.43 5.85
C SER A 81 -13.26 9.61 5.26
N GLY A 82 -12.12 9.36 4.65
CA GLY A 82 -11.32 10.38 3.96
C GLY A 82 -11.64 10.51 2.47
N ILE A 83 -12.45 9.60 1.92
CA ILE A 83 -12.57 9.41 0.46
C ILE A 83 -14.05 9.36 0.05
N SER A 84 -14.74 8.24 0.32
CA SER A 84 -16.10 8.00 -0.19
C SER A 84 -17.21 8.29 0.82
N GLN A 85 -16.87 8.50 2.10
CA GLN A 85 -17.81 8.63 3.22
C GLN A 85 -18.77 7.43 3.39
N ARG A 86 -18.50 6.31 2.71
CA ARG A 86 -19.27 5.06 2.88
C ARG A 86 -18.92 4.42 4.22
N THR A 87 -19.92 3.85 4.87
CA THR A 87 -19.73 3.05 6.08
C THR A 87 -20.05 1.60 5.78
N TYR A 88 -19.13 0.72 6.14
CA TYR A 88 -19.19 -0.71 5.97
C TYR A 88 -19.36 -1.38 7.33
N ASN A 89 -20.21 -2.39 7.39
CA ASN A 89 -20.35 -3.25 8.56
C ASN A 89 -19.35 -4.41 8.50
N SER A 90 -19.08 -5.03 9.65
CA SER A 90 -18.19 -6.20 9.77
C SER A 90 -18.55 -7.31 8.77
N ASN A 91 -19.84 -7.56 8.54
CA ASN A 91 -20.33 -8.58 7.59
C ASN A 91 -20.23 -8.19 6.10
N GLN A 92 -19.57 -7.07 5.76
CA GLN A 92 -19.38 -6.60 4.38
C GLN A 92 -17.92 -6.62 3.93
N ILE A 93 -16.99 -7.09 4.77
CA ILE A 93 -15.55 -7.07 4.47
C ILE A 93 -15.11 -8.48 4.02
N PHE A 94 -15.19 -8.72 2.71
CA PHE A 94 -14.93 -10.04 2.10
C PHE A 94 -13.58 -10.15 1.39
N SER A 95 -13.12 -9.07 0.76
CA SER A 95 -11.91 -9.09 -0.06
C SER A 95 -10.68 -9.44 0.76
N CYS A 96 -9.81 -10.24 0.15
CA CYS A 96 -8.59 -10.79 0.73
C CYS A 96 -7.43 -10.55 -0.24
N ALA A 97 -6.22 -10.44 0.30
CA ALA A 97 -5.01 -10.29 -0.50
C ALA A 97 -3.87 -11.13 0.06
N MET A 98 -3.09 -11.71 -0.84
CA MET A 98 -1.80 -12.33 -0.55
C MET A 98 -0.71 -11.52 -1.24
N VAL A 99 0.41 -11.33 -0.54
CA VAL A 99 1.64 -10.76 -1.08
C VAL A 99 2.74 -11.79 -0.90
N ASP A 100 3.41 -12.14 -2.01
CA ASP A 100 4.61 -12.96 -2.02
C ASP A 100 5.80 -12.15 -2.58
N LEU A 101 6.87 -12.05 -1.80
CA LEU A 101 8.11 -11.37 -2.16
C LEU A 101 9.19 -12.33 -2.69
N ASN A 102 8.94 -13.64 -2.71
CA ASN A 102 9.83 -14.68 -3.21
C ASN A 102 9.87 -14.71 -4.75
N GLY A 103 10.53 -13.72 -5.31
CA GLY A 103 10.83 -13.66 -6.73
C GLY A 103 9.83 -12.81 -7.49
N ASN A 104 10.23 -11.58 -7.78
CA ASN A 104 9.95 -10.89 -9.04
C ASN A 104 10.76 -9.57 -9.07
N ASN A 105 11.35 -9.23 -10.21
CA ASN A 105 11.99 -7.93 -10.40
C ASN A 105 10.98 -6.77 -10.46
N ASN A 106 9.74 -7.06 -10.90
CA ASN A 106 8.61 -6.15 -11.07
C ASN A 106 7.38 -6.67 -10.33
N ILE A 107 6.40 -5.82 -10.06
CA ILE A 107 5.15 -6.28 -9.46
C ILE A 107 4.32 -7.11 -10.45
N LYS A 108 3.84 -8.27 -10.01
CA LYS A 108 2.81 -9.07 -10.70
C LYS A 108 1.53 -9.01 -9.88
N ILE A 109 0.37 -8.86 -10.53
CA ILE A 109 -0.92 -8.77 -9.86
C ILE A 109 -1.91 -9.71 -10.55
N ASP A 110 -2.40 -10.70 -9.81
CA ASP A 110 -3.49 -11.58 -10.25
C ASP A 110 -4.75 -11.23 -9.46
N VAL A 111 -5.86 -10.99 -10.17
CA VAL A 111 -7.15 -10.61 -9.56
C VAL A 111 -8.20 -11.64 -9.96
N ASP A 112 -8.88 -12.19 -8.97
CA ASP A 112 -9.98 -13.13 -9.17
C ASP A 112 -11.14 -12.46 -9.92
N PRO A 113 -11.78 -13.12 -10.91
CA PRO A 113 -12.99 -12.61 -11.57
C PRO A 113 -14.16 -12.28 -10.65
N LYS A 114 -14.15 -12.75 -9.40
CA LYS A 114 -15.11 -12.31 -8.36
C LYS A 114 -14.93 -10.85 -7.97
N ILE A 115 -13.79 -10.24 -8.27
CA ILE A 115 -13.56 -8.81 -8.16
C ILE A 115 -13.99 -8.13 -9.46
N THR A 116 -15.07 -7.34 -9.41
CA THR A 116 -15.79 -6.91 -10.62
C THR A 116 -15.47 -5.50 -11.08
N THR A 117 -14.83 -4.68 -10.24
CA THR A 117 -14.58 -3.26 -10.55
C THR A 117 -13.09 -2.99 -10.64
N VAL A 118 -12.33 -3.29 -9.59
CA VAL A 118 -10.89 -2.97 -9.53
C VAL A 118 -10.07 -4.00 -10.31
N THR A 119 -9.45 -3.58 -11.41
CA THR A 119 -8.64 -4.45 -12.29
C THR A 119 -7.18 -4.55 -11.82
N PRO A 120 -6.40 -5.51 -12.35
CA PRO A 120 -4.95 -5.55 -12.11
C PRO A 120 -4.25 -4.22 -12.44
N SER A 121 -4.68 -3.52 -13.49
CA SER A 121 -4.12 -2.23 -13.91
C SER A 121 -4.36 -1.14 -12.85
N MET A 122 -5.57 -1.07 -12.30
CA MET A 122 -5.90 -0.12 -11.22
C MET A 122 -5.09 -0.41 -9.95
N TYR A 123 -4.97 -1.68 -9.54
CA TYR A 123 -4.10 -2.05 -8.41
C TYR A 123 -2.64 -1.69 -8.69
N LYS A 124 -2.14 -1.97 -9.89
CA LYS A 124 -0.77 -1.65 -10.25
C LYS A 124 -0.52 -0.14 -10.16
N SER A 125 -1.42 0.65 -10.74
CA SER A 125 -1.40 2.11 -10.72
C SER A 125 -1.31 2.67 -9.28
N ALA A 126 -2.14 2.17 -8.38
CA ALA A 126 -2.16 2.60 -6.99
C ALA A 126 -0.98 2.08 -6.15
N LEU A 127 -0.53 0.84 -6.37
CA LEU A 127 0.66 0.30 -5.72
C LEU A 127 1.92 1.03 -6.18
N ASP A 128 1.96 1.43 -7.45
CA ASP A 128 3.00 2.28 -8.00
C ASP A 128 3.05 3.64 -7.30
N SER A 129 1.88 4.26 -7.05
CA SER A 129 1.72 5.48 -6.25
C SER A 129 2.14 5.29 -4.79
N ALA A 130 2.02 4.06 -4.26
CA ALA A 130 2.45 3.71 -2.91
C ALA A 130 3.96 3.38 -2.80
N GLY A 131 4.72 3.43 -3.90
CA GLY A 131 6.13 3.02 -3.92
C GLY A 131 6.34 1.50 -3.88
N ILE A 132 5.29 0.71 -4.09
CA ILE A 132 5.33 -0.76 -4.11
C ILE A 132 5.53 -1.23 -5.55
N LYS A 133 6.76 -1.60 -5.88
CA LYS A 133 7.17 -1.94 -7.27
C LYS A 133 7.49 -3.40 -7.52
N LYS A 134 7.48 -4.24 -6.47
CA LYS A 134 7.99 -5.62 -6.51
C LYS A 134 7.10 -6.56 -5.71
N GLY A 135 7.11 -7.84 -6.09
CA GLY A 135 6.35 -8.91 -5.46
C GLY A 135 5.25 -9.44 -6.36
N HIS A 136 4.57 -10.46 -5.89
CA HIS A 136 3.39 -11.06 -6.50
C HIS A 136 2.20 -10.83 -5.58
N VAL A 137 1.21 -10.11 -6.08
CA VAL A 137 -0.06 -9.84 -5.40
C VAL A 137 -1.12 -10.75 -5.98
N VAL A 138 -1.87 -11.42 -5.11
CA VAL A 138 -3.08 -12.17 -5.50
C VAL A 138 -4.26 -11.61 -4.71
N VAL A 139 -5.31 -11.20 -5.40
CA VAL A 139 -6.53 -10.65 -4.80
C VAL A 139 -7.72 -11.56 -5.08
N THR A 140 -8.50 -11.86 -4.05
CA THR A 140 -9.75 -12.63 -4.21
C THR A 140 -10.78 -12.24 -3.14
N SER A 141 -11.95 -12.85 -3.23
CA SER A 141 -13.06 -12.75 -2.27
C SER A 141 -13.87 -14.03 -2.34
N PRO A 142 -14.42 -14.58 -1.24
CA PRO A 142 -15.26 -15.78 -1.28
C PRO A 142 -16.59 -15.55 -2.04
N VAL A 143 -16.99 -14.30 -2.23
CA VAL A 143 -18.20 -13.86 -2.94
C VAL A 143 -17.86 -12.71 -3.90
N THR A 144 -18.79 -12.34 -4.78
CA THR A 144 -18.61 -11.15 -5.64
C THR A 144 -18.38 -9.89 -4.81
N ALA A 145 -17.35 -9.13 -5.17
CA ALA A 145 -16.96 -7.88 -4.53
C ALA A 145 -16.41 -6.89 -5.56
N THR A 146 -16.40 -5.60 -5.24
CA THR A 146 -15.93 -4.54 -6.13
C THR A 146 -14.40 -4.39 -6.10
N GLY A 147 -13.77 -4.62 -4.95
CA GLY A 147 -12.32 -4.75 -4.79
C GLY A 147 -11.61 -3.60 -4.07
N GLU A 148 -12.26 -2.46 -3.82
CA GLU A 148 -11.60 -1.26 -3.27
C GLU A 148 -10.96 -1.52 -1.90
N SER A 149 -11.62 -2.30 -1.04
CA SER A 149 -11.08 -2.65 0.28
C SER A 149 -9.89 -3.62 0.22
N ALA A 150 -9.69 -4.30 -0.91
CA ALA A 150 -8.56 -5.21 -1.07
C ALA A 150 -7.22 -4.49 -1.07
N LEU A 151 -7.16 -3.23 -1.54
CA LEU A 151 -5.92 -2.45 -1.54
C LEU A 151 -5.36 -2.25 -0.14
N ALA A 152 -6.23 -2.00 0.85
CA ALA A 152 -5.85 -1.94 2.25
C ALA A 152 -5.25 -3.27 2.73
N GLY A 153 -5.81 -4.39 2.29
CA GLY A 153 -5.26 -5.73 2.50
C GLY A 153 -3.89 -5.89 1.86
N ILE A 154 -3.72 -5.54 0.58
CA ILE A 154 -2.44 -5.63 -0.12
C ILE A 154 -1.36 -4.84 0.63
N MET A 155 -1.64 -3.58 0.98
CA MET A 155 -0.72 -2.74 1.73
C MET A 155 -0.36 -3.36 3.08
N LYS A 156 -1.35 -3.88 3.81
CA LYS A 156 -1.12 -4.51 5.11
C LYS A 156 -0.29 -5.79 5.03
N ALA A 157 -0.55 -6.62 4.02
CA ALA A 157 0.25 -7.80 3.74
C ALA A 157 1.68 -7.41 3.37
N TYR A 158 1.86 -6.37 2.55
CA TYR A 158 3.18 -5.86 2.19
C TYR A 158 3.97 -5.31 3.39
N GLU A 159 3.32 -4.52 4.26
CA GLU A 159 3.91 -4.05 5.52
C GLU A 159 4.32 -5.22 6.43
N THR A 160 3.52 -6.29 6.43
CA THR A 160 3.78 -7.49 7.22
C THR A 160 4.98 -8.26 6.67
N ALA A 161 5.01 -8.52 5.36
CA ALA A 161 6.11 -9.23 4.70
C ALA A 161 7.43 -8.44 4.70
N THR A 162 7.40 -7.11 4.70
CA THR A 162 8.62 -6.27 4.72
C THR A 162 9.04 -5.81 6.11
N GLY A 163 8.13 -5.86 7.09
CA GLY A 163 8.30 -5.24 8.40
C GLY A 163 8.41 -3.70 8.37
N GLN A 164 8.13 -3.06 7.22
CA GLN A 164 8.17 -1.61 7.05
C GLN A 164 6.77 -1.05 6.88
N LEU A 165 6.46 0.03 7.59
CA LEU A 165 5.16 0.70 7.47
C LEU A 165 5.14 1.65 6.28
N ILE A 166 4.07 1.61 5.50
CA ILE A 166 3.84 2.58 4.43
C ILE A 166 3.35 3.87 5.11
N PRO A 167 3.88 5.05 4.75
CA PRO A 167 3.40 6.32 5.29
C PRO A 167 1.89 6.48 5.12
N GLU A 168 1.20 6.97 6.16
CA GLU A 168 -0.27 7.04 6.14
C GLU A 168 -0.81 7.93 5.01
N GLU A 169 -0.13 9.04 4.71
CA GLU A 169 -0.48 9.93 3.61
C GLU A 169 -0.35 9.23 2.24
N VAL A 170 0.67 8.38 2.09
CA VAL A 170 0.88 7.57 0.88
C VAL A 170 -0.21 6.50 0.73
N LYS A 171 -0.58 5.82 1.83
CA LYS A 171 -1.72 4.89 1.82
C LYS A 171 -3.02 5.60 1.46
N ASN A 172 -3.26 6.78 2.02
CA ASN A 172 -4.47 7.55 1.73
C ASN A 172 -4.53 8.01 0.27
N ALA A 173 -3.43 8.48 -0.30
CA ALA A 173 -3.36 8.87 -1.71
C ALA A 173 -3.65 7.69 -2.64
N ALA A 174 -3.00 6.54 -2.42
CA ALA A 174 -3.21 5.34 -3.23
C ALA A 174 -4.62 4.74 -3.08
N ASN A 175 -5.23 4.79 -1.88
CA ASN A 175 -6.64 4.41 -1.72
C ASN A 175 -7.57 5.40 -2.43
N ASN A 176 -7.36 6.71 -2.29
CA ASN A 176 -8.18 7.71 -2.97
C ASN A 176 -8.13 7.54 -4.50
N GLU A 177 -6.97 7.15 -5.02
CA GLU A 177 -6.77 6.85 -6.42
C GLU A 177 -7.65 5.68 -6.91
N ILE A 178 -7.65 4.54 -6.21
CA ILE A 178 -8.53 3.42 -6.59
C ILE A 178 -10.00 3.80 -6.48
N TYR A 179 -10.41 4.47 -5.41
CA TYR A 179 -11.81 4.90 -5.27
C TYR A 179 -12.21 5.85 -6.39
N THR A 180 -11.36 6.83 -6.72
CA THR A 180 -11.63 7.80 -7.79
C THR A 180 -11.75 7.09 -9.14
N GLN A 181 -10.81 6.19 -9.46
CA GLN A 181 -10.88 5.40 -10.70
C GLN A 181 -12.15 4.54 -10.74
N SER A 182 -12.51 3.86 -9.64
CA SER A 182 -13.75 3.08 -9.54
C SER A 182 -15.00 3.94 -9.77
N GLU A 183 -15.07 5.15 -9.20
CA GLU A 183 -16.21 6.05 -9.42
C GLU A 183 -16.28 6.52 -10.87
N VAL A 184 -15.15 6.84 -11.52
CA VAL A 184 -15.13 7.18 -12.94
C VAL A 184 -15.58 5.99 -13.80
N VAL A 185 -15.15 4.76 -13.50
CA VAL A 185 -15.64 3.55 -14.17
C VAL A 185 -17.15 3.39 -14.01
N ASN A 186 -17.68 3.67 -12.82
CA ASN A 186 -19.12 3.56 -12.54
C ASN A 186 -19.95 4.68 -13.18
N ASN A 187 -19.40 5.88 -13.29
CA ASN A 187 -20.07 7.06 -13.85
C ASN A 187 -20.02 7.12 -15.38
N THR A 188 -19.12 6.34 -15.98
CA THR A 188 -18.87 6.35 -17.43
C THR A 188 -19.10 4.96 -18.03
N ASN A 189 -18.93 4.84 -19.35
CA ASN A 189 -18.89 3.53 -20.03
C ASN A 189 -17.45 3.13 -20.37
N LEU A 190 -16.46 3.73 -19.72
CA LEU A 190 -15.04 3.43 -19.94
C LEU A 190 -14.69 2.11 -19.28
N SER A 191 -13.76 1.38 -19.89
CA SER A 191 -13.20 0.22 -19.20
C SER A 191 -12.32 0.68 -18.05
N ALA A 192 -12.25 -0.15 -17.00
CA ALA A 192 -11.35 0.10 -15.86
C ALA A 192 -9.88 0.18 -16.27
N ASP A 193 -9.47 -0.53 -17.31
CA ASP A 193 -8.12 -0.46 -17.85
C ASP A 193 -7.87 0.87 -18.60
N ASP A 194 -8.85 1.40 -19.35
CA ASP A 194 -8.72 2.73 -19.99
C ASP A 194 -8.59 3.84 -18.94
N VAL A 195 -9.35 3.75 -17.84
CA VAL A 195 -9.27 4.71 -16.73
C VAL A 195 -7.92 4.61 -16.02
N ALA A 196 -7.44 3.41 -15.74
CA ALA A 196 -6.12 3.20 -15.14
C ALA A 196 -5.00 3.73 -16.03
N GLN A 197 -5.08 3.48 -17.34
CA GLN A 197 -4.11 3.99 -18.32
C GLN A 197 -4.11 5.52 -18.37
N LEU A 198 -5.29 6.16 -18.42
CA LEU A 198 -5.42 7.61 -18.39
C LEU A 198 -4.76 8.20 -17.13
N VAL A 199 -4.99 7.59 -15.96
CA VAL A 199 -4.39 8.05 -14.70
C VAL A 199 -2.87 7.88 -14.71
N ASP A 200 -2.37 6.73 -15.15
CA ASP A 200 -0.92 6.49 -15.21
C ASP A 200 -0.22 7.47 -16.16
N GLU A 201 -0.74 7.67 -17.38
CA GLU A 201 -0.19 8.64 -18.34
C GLU A 201 -0.23 10.08 -17.78
N ALA A 202 -1.31 10.45 -17.08
CA ALA A 202 -1.43 11.77 -16.46
C ALA A 202 -0.45 11.95 -15.30
N LYS A 203 -0.28 10.95 -14.43
CA LYS A 203 0.74 10.97 -13.37
C LYS A 203 2.14 11.11 -13.94
N GLU A 204 2.45 10.40 -15.03
CA GLU A 204 3.75 10.52 -15.70
C GLU A 204 4.02 11.93 -16.19
N GLU A 205 3.05 12.59 -16.83
CA GLU A 205 3.22 13.94 -17.33
C GLU A 205 3.28 14.98 -16.21
N VAL A 206 2.45 14.84 -15.17
CA VAL A 206 2.50 15.67 -13.96
C VAL A 206 3.87 15.58 -13.27
N ALA A 207 4.44 14.38 -13.18
CA ALA A 207 5.77 14.17 -12.61
C ALA A 207 6.88 14.78 -13.50
N LYS A 208 6.77 14.72 -14.83
CA LYS A 208 7.72 15.37 -15.75
C LYS A 208 7.67 16.90 -15.62
N GLU A 209 6.48 17.48 -15.47
CA GLU A 209 6.30 18.91 -15.24
C GLU A 209 6.65 19.33 -13.80
N ASN A 210 6.79 18.37 -12.89
CA ASN A 210 7.04 18.60 -11.46
C ASN A 210 6.05 19.61 -10.85
N THR A 211 4.76 19.41 -11.13
CA THR A 211 3.69 20.36 -10.77
C THR A 211 2.70 19.75 -9.79
N THR A 212 2.30 20.53 -8.80
CA THR A 212 1.13 20.25 -7.96
C THR A 212 0.01 21.26 -8.20
N ASP A 213 0.08 22.06 -9.27
CA ASP A 213 -0.95 23.04 -9.60
C ASP A 213 -2.20 22.35 -10.17
N LYS A 214 -3.34 22.52 -9.50
CA LYS A 214 -4.58 21.83 -9.86
C LYS A 214 -5.04 22.16 -11.30
N GLN A 215 -4.91 23.40 -11.74
CA GLN A 215 -5.39 23.78 -13.08
C GLN A 215 -4.50 23.19 -14.17
N THR A 216 -3.19 23.15 -13.95
CA THR A 216 -2.25 22.46 -14.84
C THR A 216 -2.56 20.96 -14.91
N ILE A 217 -2.80 20.31 -13.77
CA ILE A 217 -3.16 18.88 -13.73
C ILE A 217 -4.48 18.62 -14.48
N ILE A 218 -5.51 19.45 -14.29
CA ILE A 218 -6.77 19.36 -15.06
C ILE A 218 -6.50 19.43 -16.57
N ASN A 219 -5.61 20.33 -17.00
CA ASN A 219 -5.27 20.45 -18.42
C ASN A 219 -4.55 19.21 -18.93
N ILE A 220 -3.62 18.64 -18.15
CA ILE A 220 -2.92 17.39 -18.48
C ILE A 220 -3.94 16.24 -18.65
N VAL A 221 -4.83 16.03 -17.69
CA VAL A 221 -5.84 14.96 -17.76
C VAL A 221 -6.75 15.14 -18.99
N ASN A 222 -7.21 16.36 -19.26
CA ASN A 222 -8.02 16.65 -20.45
C ASN A 222 -7.29 16.36 -21.77
N ASN A 223 -6.02 16.74 -21.85
CA ASN A 223 -5.20 16.53 -23.05
C ASN A 223 -5.00 15.02 -23.30
N ILE A 224 -4.70 14.25 -22.26
CA ILE A 224 -4.49 12.80 -22.38
C ILE A 224 -5.81 12.09 -22.70
N ALA A 225 -6.90 12.44 -22.04
CA ALA A 225 -8.22 11.91 -22.36
C ALA A 225 -8.57 12.18 -23.84
N SER A 226 -8.32 13.40 -24.33
CA SER A 226 -8.55 13.77 -25.73
C SER A 226 -7.67 12.97 -26.69
N ASN A 227 -6.39 12.79 -26.38
CA ASN A 227 -5.45 12.00 -27.19
C ASN A 227 -5.86 10.53 -27.28
N ASN A 228 -6.45 10.00 -26.21
CA ASN A 228 -6.91 8.61 -26.13
C ASN A 228 -8.35 8.44 -26.62
N ASN A 229 -9.00 9.50 -27.14
CA ASN A 229 -10.40 9.51 -27.58
C ASN A 229 -11.39 9.12 -26.46
N ILE A 230 -11.03 9.44 -25.22
CA ILE A 230 -11.81 9.18 -24.01
C ILE A 230 -12.71 10.40 -23.73
N GLN A 231 -14.00 10.17 -23.55
CA GLN A 231 -14.96 11.20 -23.15
C GLN A 231 -15.27 11.08 -21.66
N ILE A 232 -14.86 12.08 -20.88
CA ILE A 232 -15.09 12.17 -19.43
C ILE A 232 -15.74 13.51 -19.10
N ALA A 233 -16.65 13.52 -18.12
CA ALA A 233 -17.31 14.73 -17.66
C ALA A 233 -16.36 15.63 -16.86
N GLY A 234 -16.63 16.94 -16.82
CA GLY A 234 -15.78 17.90 -16.10
C GLY A 234 -15.59 17.56 -14.61
N ASP A 235 -16.61 17.03 -13.94
CA ASP A 235 -16.54 16.64 -12.53
C ASP A 235 -15.62 15.42 -12.34
N ASP A 236 -15.69 14.42 -13.21
CA ASP A 236 -14.81 13.25 -13.18
C ASP A 236 -13.34 13.64 -13.50
N ILE A 237 -13.11 14.57 -14.45
CA ILE A 237 -11.77 15.13 -14.71
C ILE A 237 -11.23 15.83 -13.46
N ASN A 238 -12.06 16.62 -12.77
CA ASN A 238 -11.66 17.31 -11.55
C ASN A 238 -11.30 16.31 -10.45
N ASN A 239 -12.08 15.24 -10.28
CA ASN A 239 -11.82 14.20 -9.29
C ASN A 239 -10.50 13.46 -9.59
N LEU A 240 -10.25 13.10 -10.86
CA LEU A 240 -8.99 12.50 -11.28
C LEU A 240 -7.81 13.45 -11.03
N ALA A 241 -7.96 14.74 -11.34
CA ALA A 241 -6.94 15.74 -11.10
C ALA A 241 -6.64 15.91 -9.61
N ASP A 242 -7.65 15.89 -8.74
CA ASP A 242 -7.48 15.94 -7.29
C ASP A 242 -6.74 14.70 -6.76
N SER A 243 -7.11 13.51 -7.25
CA SER A 243 -6.41 12.27 -6.90
C SER A 243 -4.95 12.29 -7.35
N ILE A 244 -4.66 12.75 -8.57
CA ILE A 244 -3.30 12.84 -9.11
C ILE A 244 -2.49 13.88 -8.34
N GLN A 245 -3.08 15.04 -8.02
CA GLN A 245 -2.45 16.06 -7.20
C GLN A 245 -2.06 15.49 -5.83
N GLN A 246 -2.95 14.72 -5.20
CA GLN A 246 -2.67 14.10 -3.92
C GLN A 246 -1.51 13.10 -4.01
N THR A 247 -1.51 12.22 -5.02
CA THR A 247 -0.40 11.28 -5.27
C THR A 247 0.92 12.02 -5.53
N GLN A 248 0.89 13.07 -6.35
CA GLN A 248 2.08 13.89 -6.63
C GLN A 248 2.62 14.57 -5.37
N SER A 249 1.73 15.03 -4.47
CA SER A 249 2.12 15.71 -3.24
C SER A 249 2.87 14.80 -2.25
N VAL A 250 2.66 13.48 -2.34
CA VAL A 250 3.31 12.48 -1.47
C VAL A 250 4.39 11.66 -2.20
N GLN A 251 4.75 12.04 -3.43
CA GLN A 251 5.69 11.29 -4.28
C GLN A 251 7.06 11.10 -3.61
N ASP A 252 7.55 12.11 -2.88
CA ASP A 252 8.81 12.02 -2.15
C ASP A 252 8.76 11.00 -1.01
N GLN A 253 7.65 10.95 -0.26
CA GLN A 253 7.45 9.97 0.82
C GLN A 253 7.34 8.55 0.24
N ALA A 254 6.61 8.38 -0.88
CA ALA A 254 6.52 7.11 -1.58
C ALA A 254 7.89 6.65 -2.11
N SER A 255 8.71 7.56 -2.65
CA SER A 255 10.06 7.28 -3.15
C SER A 255 11.03 6.92 -2.01
N GLN A 256 10.92 7.59 -0.86
CA GLN A 256 11.67 7.27 0.34
C GLN A 256 11.30 5.88 0.87
N TYR A 257 10.00 5.59 0.95
CA TYR A 257 9.51 4.26 1.33
C TYR A 257 10.02 3.19 0.37
N GLN A 258 9.87 3.39 -0.95
CA GLN A 258 10.39 2.49 -1.98
C GLN A 258 11.87 2.21 -1.78
N SER A 259 12.68 3.22 -1.47
CA SER A 259 14.12 3.07 -1.23
C SER A 259 14.41 2.23 0.02
N GLN A 260 13.61 2.38 1.08
CA GLN A 260 13.74 1.58 2.30
C GLN A 260 13.42 0.11 2.03
N VAL A 261 12.31 -0.18 1.34
CA VAL A 261 11.90 -1.57 1.06
C VAL A 261 12.71 -2.22 -0.06
N SER A 262 13.24 -1.45 -1.02
CA SER A 262 14.09 -1.99 -2.09
C SER A 262 15.36 -2.64 -1.53
N ASN A 263 15.90 -2.13 -0.41
CA ASN A 263 17.04 -2.77 0.27
C ASN A 263 16.67 -4.13 0.87
N TYR A 264 15.41 -4.31 1.27
CA TYR A 264 14.88 -5.57 1.80
C TYR A 264 14.60 -6.55 0.65
N VAL A 265 13.80 -6.13 -0.33
CA VAL A 265 13.30 -6.97 -1.43
C VAL A 265 14.36 -7.34 -2.47
N ASN A 266 15.42 -6.53 -2.65
CA ASN A 266 16.49 -6.83 -3.62
C ASN A 266 17.66 -7.64 -3.04
N SER A 267 17.68 -7.86 -1.73
CA SER A 267 18.82 -8.55 -1.12
C SER A 267 18.61 -10.06 -1.20
N GLU A 268 19.43 -10.75 -2.00
CA GLU A 268 19.78 -12.18 -1.77
C GLU A 268 20.49 -12.39 -0.40
N ASN A 269 20.45 -11.39 0.50
CA ASN A 269 21.25 -11.22 1.70
C ASN A 269 20.44 -10.50 2.80
N ALA A 270 19.15 -10.78 2.97
CA ALA A 270 18.35 -10.24 4.08
C ALA A 270 19.03 -10.48 5.44
N HIS A 271 19.82 -11.56 5.56
CA HIS A 271 20.69 -11.84 6.71
C HIS A 271 21.69 -10.72 7.06
N ASN A 272 22.32 -10.08 6.07
CA ASN A 272 23.30 -9.00 6.34
C ASN A 272 22.64 -7.73 6.91
N LEU A 273 21.37 -7.47 6.58
CA LEU A 273 20.65 -6.30 7.07
C LEU A 273 20.21 -6.51 8.54
N PHE A 274 19.72 -7.71 8.87
CA PHE A 274 19.45 -8.10 10.26
C PHE A 274 20.72 -8.02 11.11
N ASP A 275 21.87 -8.44 10.58
CA ASP A 275 23.16 -8.31 11.30
C ASP A 275 23.54 -6.85 11.56
N MET A 276 23.28 -5.93 10.63
CA MET A 276 23.55 -4.50 10.84
C MET A 276 22.58 -3.87 11.86
N ILE A 277 21.29 -4.22 11.79
CA ILE A 277 20.27 -3.72 12.73
C ILE A 277 20.54 -4.27 14.14
N TRP A 278 20.82 -5.57 14.25
CA TRP A 278 21.17 -6.23 15.50
C TRP A 278 22.46 -5.66 16.10
N ARG A 279 23.50 -5.43 15.30
CA ARG A 279 24.73 -4.75 15.76
C ARG A 279 24.48 -3.33 16.26
N ARG A 280 23.57 -2.57 15.65
CA ARG A 280 23.21 -1.24 16.14
C ARG A 280 22.45 -1.30 17.46
N ILE A 281 21.52 -2.24 17.61
CA ILE A 281 20.80 -2.48 18.86
C ILE A 281 21.77 -2.91 19.98
N GLN A 282 22.67 -3.86 19.72
CA GLN A 282 23.71 -4.28 20.68
C GLN A 282 24.62 -3.11 21.07
N SER A 283 25.10 -2.32 20.10
CA SER A 283 25.94 -1.15 20.41
C SER A 283 25.23 -0.12 21.30
N PHE A 284 23.92 0.04 21.13
CA PHE A 284 23.11 0.92 21.97
C PHE A 284 22.91 0.37 23.38
N LEU A 285 22.73 -0.95 23.53
CA LEU A 285 22.61 -1.62 24.82
C LEU A 285 23.94 -1.64 25.59
N ASP A 286 25.05 -1.93 24.90
CA ASP A 286 26.39 -2.00 25.49
C ASP A 286 26.92 -0.61 25.91
N THR A 287 26.52 0.46 25.21
CA THR A 287 26.87 1.84 25.58
C THR A 287 26.07 2.36 26.79
N ASN A 288 24.93 1.72 27.12
CA ASN A 288 24.01 2.16 28.18
C ASN A 288 23.92 1.21 29.38
N LEU A 289 24.71 0.13 29.43
CA LEU A 289 24.87 -0.70 30.62
C LEU A 289 26.12 -0.24 31.39
N PRO A 290 26.01 0.10 32.69
CA PRO A 290 27.18 0.39 33.50
C PRO A 290 28.04 -0.87 33.62
N GLN A 291 29.28 -0.80 33.12
CA GLN A 291 30.30 -1.82 33.37
C GLN A 291 30.49 -1.94 34.89
N LYS A 292 30.28 -3.15 35.40
CA LYS A 292 30.39 -3.48 36.83
C LYS A 292 31.84 -3.58 37.28
#